data_AF-A0A5P8KIX0-F1
#
_entry.id   AF-A0A5P8KIX0-F1
#
_cell.length_a   1.000
_cell.length_b   1.000
_cell.length_c   1.000
_cell.angle_alpha   90.00
_cell.angle_beta   90.00
_cell.angle_gamma   90.00
#
_symmetry.space_group_name_H-M   'P 1'
#
loop_
_entity.id
_entity.type
_entity.pdbx_description
1 polymer ?
#
loop_
_entity_poly.entity_id
_entity_poly.type
_entity_poly.pdbx_seq_one_letter_code
_entity_poly.pdbx_strand_id
1 'polypeptide(L)'
;MPPTAPVVHGAVIISAIETAWREIRRRFDGVPDICVTTPPTTGAQDPTKCTALRTGRRFERYGHLTMQLQVSSGTLGLGGRPMMEGLLHHAAHGLALTRRIVDVSGGDRRWHNKKYGSLAREVGLVPPARAAKVIGRGRCPLPDSEAEKWAEVIAALDATAAVQLKATIQAVAPPRGGRSGSRFAIVCECTPVPRRQQVTPHFYEQGPLLCGLCLAKFRPADSVVLSAQAAGEDL
;
A
#
# COMPACT_ATOMS: atom_id res chain seq x y z
N MET A 1 22.93 -8.12 23.34
CA MET A 1 21.67 -8.84 23.02
C MET A 1 21.52 -8.89 21.50
N PRO A 2 21.26 -10.04 20.89
CA PRO A 2 20.96 -10.10 19.46
C PRO A 2 19.65 -9.35 19.19
N PRO A 3 19.56 -8.52 18.14
CA PRO A 3 18.33 -7.83 17.82
C PRO A 3 17.23 -8.84 17.53
N THR A 4 16.03 -8.62 18.08
CA THR A 4 14.86 -9.44 17.78
C THR A 4 14.52 -9.28 16.31
N ALA A 5 14.24 -10.39 15.62
CA ALA A 5 13.87 -10.45 14.20
C ALA A 5 13.00 -9.26 13.72
N PRO A 6 11.88 -8.88 14.36
CA PRO A 6 11.06 -7.73 13.93
C PRO A 6 11.79 -6.37 13.85
N VAL A 7 12.82 -6.12 14.68
CA VAL A 7 13.59 -4.87 14.69
C VAL A 7 14.53 -4.77 13.50
N VAL A 8 15.10 -5.90 13.06
CA VAL A 8 15.99 -5.95 11.88
C VAL A 8 15.19 -5.67 10.60
N HIS A 9 13.94 -6.13 10.54
CA HIS A 9 13.08 -5.97 9.38
C HIS A 9 12.69 -4.52 9.11
N GLY A 10 12.22 -3.78 10.12
CA GLY A 10 11.81 -2.38 9.94
C GLY A 10 12.93 -1.46 9.45
N ALA A 11 14.15 -1.64 9.96
CA ALA A 11 15.31 -0.84 9.59
C ALA A 11 15.69 -0.99 8.10
N VAL A 12 15.63 -2.22 7.56
CA VAL A 12 15.95 -2.51 6.15
C VAL A 12 14.98 -1.79 5.20
N ILE A 13 13.67 -1.79 5.52
CA ILE A 13 12.65 -1.07 4.74
C ILE A 13 12.91 0.43 4.76
N ILE A 14 13.16 0.97 5.96
CA ILE A 14 13.42 2.39 6.17
C ILE A 14 14.63 2.82 5.33
N SER A 15 15.77 2.11 5.44
CA SER A 15 16.99 2.44 4.71
C SER A 15 16.84 2.34 3.19
N ALA A 16 16.08 1.36 2.68
CA ALA A 16 15.83 1.23 1.25
C ALA A 16 14.98 2.40 0.72
N ILE A 17 13.93 2.79 1.46
CA ILE A 17 13.07 3.93 1.10
C ILE A 17 13.83 5.24 1.19
N GLU A 18 14.63 5.47 2.25
CA GLU A 18 15.46 6.66 2.39
C GLU A 18 16.51 6.76 1.28
N THR A 19 17.07 5.63 0.84
CA THR A 19 18.00 5.59 -0.29
C THR A 19 17.31 5.92 -1.60
N ALA A 20 16.16 5.31 -1.89
CA ALA A 20 15.35 5.65 -3.07
C ALA A 20 14.94 7.13 -3.06
N TRP A 21 14.57 7.67 -1.89
CA TRP A 21 14.18 9.08 -1.76
C TRP A 21 15.35 10.04 -1.98
N ARG A 22 16.56 9.70 -1.55
CA ARG A 22 17.77 10.49 -1.87
C ARG A 22 17.99 10.58 -3.38
N GLU A 23 17.78 9.49 -4.12
CA GLU A 23 17.85 9.53 -5.59
C GLU A 23 16.74 10.40 -6.20
N ILE A 24 15.52 10.36 -5.66
CA ILE A 24 14.44 11.28 -6.06
C ILE A 24 14.86 12.74 -5.86
N ARG A 25 15.38 13.08 -4.67
CA ARG A 25 15.83 14.45 -4.36
C ARG A 25 16.98 14.90 -5.26
N ARG A 26 17.88 14.00 -5.64
CA ARG A 26 18.97 14.30 -6.57
C ARG A 26 18.46 14.65 -7.97
N ARG A 27 17.35 14.04 -8.41
CA ARG A 27 16.76 14.29 -9.75
C ARG A 27 15.77 15.45 -9.78
N PHE A 28 15.07 15.71 -8.68
CA PHE A 28 14.02 16.72 -8.61
C PHE A 28 14.33 17.75 -7.52
N ASP A 29 14.83 18.91 -7.94
CA ASP A 29 15.09 20.01 -7.04
C ASP A 29 13.80 20.51 -6.36
N GLY A 30 13.92 20.83 -5.07
CA GLY A 30 12.80 21.21 -4.23
C GLY A 30 11.97 20.06 -3.64
N VAL A 31 12.30 18.79 -3.91
CA VAL A 31 11.71 17.68 -3.13
C VAL A 31 12.29 17.73 -1.69
N PRO A 32 11.44 17.87 -0.66
CA PRO A 32 11.90 17.97 0.72
C PRO A 32 12.47 16.64 1.22
N ASP A 33 13.16 16.68 2.35
CA ASP A 33 13.63 15.47 2.99
C ASP A 33 12.47 14.65 3.57
N ILE A 34 12.71 13.37 3.89
CA ILE A 34 11.71 12.52 4.55
C ILE A 34 12.17 11.97 5.89
N CYS A 35 11.17 11.65 6.71
CA CYS A 35 11.32 10.77 7.86
C CYS A 35 10.37 9.58 7.65
N VAL A 36 10.94 8.38 7.55
CA VAL A 36 10.14 7.17 7.36
C VAL A 36 9.63 6.68 8.71
N THR A 37 8.34 6.34 8.77
CA THR A 37 7.74 5.74 9.97
C THR A 37 6.87 4.57 9.60
N THR A 38 6.94 3.51 10.41
CA THR A 38 6.03 2.36 10.32
C THR A 38 5.04 2.48 11.48
N PRO A 39 3.87 3.10 11.29
CA PRO A 39 2.92 3.28 12.38
C PRO A 39 2.54 1.92 12.99
N PRO A 40 2.50 1.78 14.32
CA PRO A 40 2.00 0.57 14.95
C PRO A 40 0.56 0.35 14.49
N THR A 41 0.26 -0.87 14.07
CA THR A 41 -0.99 -1.29 13.46
C THR A 41 -2.16 -1.14 14.45
N THR A 42 -2.68 0.07 14.64
CA THR A 42 -3.89 0.29 15.45
C THR A 42 -5.11 -0.12 14.63
N GLY A 43 -5.53 -1.37 14.84
CA GLY A 43 -6.76 -1.95 14.31
C GLY A 43 -6.62 -2.41 12.86
N ALA A 44 -6.57 -3.74 12.68
CA ALA A 44 -6.89 -4.46 11.44
C ALA A 44 -6.80 -3.62 10.16
N GLN A 45 -5.59 -3.24 9.74
CA GLN A 45 -5.40 -2.83 8.36
C GLN A 45 -5.59 -4.08 7.51
N ASP A 46 -6.72 -4.09 6.83
CA ASP A 46 -7.05 -5.02 5.77
C ASP A 46 -5.85 -5.12 4.81
N PRO A 47 -5.15 -6.27 4.74
CA PRO A 47 -3.97 -6.45 3.89
C PRO A 47 -4.27 -6.30 2.39
N THR A 48 -5.54 -6.13 2.05
CA THR A 48 -6.08 -5.98 0.69
C THR A 48 -6.23 -4.50 0.28
N LYS A 49 -6.09 -3.57 1.22
CA LYS A 49 -6.07 -2.13 0.92
C LYS A 49 -4.66 -1.69 0.59
N CYS A 50 -4.35 -1.67 -0.71
CA CYS A 50 -3.18 -1.00 -1.26
C CYS A 50 -3.22 0.52 -0.99
N THR A 51 -2.85 0.93 0.22
CA THR A 51 -2.41 2.31 0.52
C THR A 51 -0.99 2.20 1.07
N ALA A 52 -0.08 1.83 0.19
CA ALA A 52 1.28 1.42 0.52
C ALA A 52 2.05 2.54 1.25
N LEU A 53 1.83 3.78 0.82
CA LEU A 53 2.47 4.95 1.38
C LEU A 53 1.43 6.01 1.73
N ARG A 54 1.68 6.77 2.80
CA ARG A 54 0.88 7.93 3.19
C ARG A 54 1.77 9.07 3.66
N THR A 55 1.52 10.28 3.16
CA THR A 55 2.12 11.48 3.74
C THR A 55 1.47 11.77 5.09
N GLY A 56 2.28 11.76 6.14
CA GLY A 56 1.89 12.10 7.51
C GLY A 56 2.12 13.58 7.83
N ARG A 57 2.77 13.84 8.96
CA ARG A 57 3.14 15.19 9.41
C ARG A 57 4.21 15.83 8.51
N ARG A 58 4.27 17.15 8.52
CA ARG A 58 5.37 17.96 7.97
C ARG A 58 5.97 18.78 9.11
N PHE A 59 7.30 18.89 9.15
CA PHE A 59 8.01 19.58 10.23
C PHE A 59 9.39 20.03 9.73
N GLU A 60 10.03 20.93 10.47
CA GLU A 60 11.43 21.31 10.21
C GLU A 60 12.39 20.41 11.00
N ARG A 61 13.45 19.95 10.34
CA ARG A 61 14.54 19.18 10.94
C ARG A 61 15.85 19.74 10.41
N TYR A 62 16.73 20.16 11.31
CA TYR A 62 18.02 20.79 10.97
C TYR A 62 17.88 21.97 9.97
N GLY A 63 16.83 22.79 10.12
CA GLY A 63 16.57 23.93 9.21
C GLY A 63 15.98 23.56 7.84
N HIS A 64 15.65 22.29 7.61
CA HIS A 64 15.07 21.82 6.35
C HIS A 64 13.64 21.29 6.54
N LEU A 65 12.76 21.62 5.60
CA LEU A 65 11.43 21.02 5.51
C LEU A 65 11.55 19.50 5.34
N THR A 66 10.91 18.76 6.24
CA THR A 66 10.87 17.30 6.24
C THR A 66 9.42 16.81 6.23
N MET A 67 9.16 15.80 5.40
CA MET A 67 7.88 15.12 5.32
C MET A 67 7.93 13.76 6.01
N GLN A 68 6.94 13.46 6.82
CA GLN A 68 6.75 12.10 7.30
C GLN A 68 6.17 11.24 6.18
N LEU A 69 6.87 10.16 5.83
CA LEU A 69 6.36 9.12 4.97
C LEU A 69 6.00 7.91 5.83
N GLN A 70 4.72 7.57 5.87
CA GLN A 70 4.23 6.41 6.60
C GLN A 70 4.17 5.20 5.67
N VAL A 71 4.80 4.12 6.09
CA VAL A 71 4.97 2.90 5.31
C VAL A 71 4.29 1.75 6.04
N SER A 72 3.37 1.06 5.36
CA SER A 72 2.80 -0.18 5.89
C SER A 72 3.78 -1.33 5.67
N SER A 73 3.80 -2.34 6.55
CA SER A 73 4.61 -3.55 6.34
C SER A 73 4.20 -4.34 5.09
N GLY A 74 2.93 -4.22 4.64
CA GLY A 74 2.43 -4.85 3.41
C GLY A 74 2.94 -4.19 2.10
N THR A 75 3.49 -2.97 2.20
CA THR A 75 3.93 -2.13 1.06
C THR A 75 5.04 -2.78 0.25
N LEU A 76 5.93 -3.52 0.90
CA LEU A 76 6.99 -4.24 0.20
C LEU A 76 6.48 -5.44 -0.59
N GLY A 77 5.37 -6.07 -0.17
CA GLY A 77 4.79 -7.20 -0.89
C GLY A 77 4.25 -6.84 -2.29
N LEU A 78 4.17 -5.55 -2.62
CA LEU A 78 3.72 -5.06 -3.93
C LEU A 78 4.84 -5.00 -4.99
N GLY A 79 6.11 -5.13 -4.58
CA GLY A 79 7.28 -5.00 -5.45
C GLY A 79 7.81 -3.58 -5.62
N GLY A 80 8.99 -3.47 -6.20
CA GLY A 80 9.78 -2.25 -6.33
C GLY A 80 9.15 -1.21 -7.25
N ARG A 81 8.50 -1.63 -8.33
CA ARG A 81 7.85 -0.70 -9.26
C ARG A 81 6.65 0.03 -8.61
N PRO A 82 5.67 -0.65 -7.99
CA PRO A 82 4.60 0.03 -7.26
C PRO A 82 5.11 0.89 -6.10
N MET A 83 6.19 0.47 -5.43
CA MET A 83 6.85 1.31 -4.43
C MET A 83 7.40 2.60 -5.04
N MET A 84 8.15 2.50 -6.14
CA MET A 84 8.72 3.65 -6.85
C MET A 84 7.63 4.61 -7.33
N GLU A 85 6.53 4.10 -7.89
CA GLU A 85 5.36 4.90 -8.27
C GLU A 85 4.79 5.67 -7.07
N GLY A 86 4.63 5.00 -5.92
CA GLY A 86 4.17 5.62 -4.69
C GLY A 86 5.16 6.68 -4.14
N LEU A 87 6.46 6.43 -4.22
CA LEU A 87 7.47 7.41 -3.80
C LEU A 87 7.41 8.66 -4.67
N LEU A 88 7.31 8.51 -6.00
CA LEU A 88 7.13 9.65 -6.91
C LEU A 88 5.81 10.39 -6.65
N HIS A 89 4.73 9.67 -6.36
CA HIS A 89 3.45 10.27 -5.98
C HIS A 89 3.62 11.21 -4.76
N HIS A 90 4.36 10.75 -3.75
CA HIS A 90 4.64 11.57 -2.56
C HIS A 90 5.67 12.67 -2.82
N ALA A 91 6.61 12.48 -3.74
CA ALA A 91 7.53 13.52 -4.18
C ALA A 91 6.78 14.70 -4.81
N ALA A 92 5.73 14.43 -5.60
CA ALA A 92 4.85 15.47 -6.15
C ALA A 92 4.14 16.28 -5.06
N HIS A 93 3.70 15.64 -3.96
CA HIS A 93 3.19 16.37 -2.79
C HIS A 93 4.28 17.18 -2.10
N GLY A 94 5.51 16.65 -2.04
CA GLY A 94 6.66 17.37 -1.52
C GLY A 94 6.99 18.64 -2.31
N LEU A 95 6.99 18.56 -3.64
CA LEU A 95 7.14 19.73 -4.50
C LEU A 95 6.05 20.77 -4.23
N ALA A 96 4.80 20.36 -4.05
CA ALA A 96 3.72 21.28 -3.70
C ALA A 96 3.99 22.00 -2.37
N LEU A 97 4.47 21.27 -1.37
CA LEU A 97 4.79 21.83 -0.05
C LEU A 97 5.93 22.84 -0.13
N THR A 98 7.05 22.48 -0.76
CA THR A 98 8.20 23.37 -0.91
C THR A 98 7.84 24.63 -1.70
N ARG A 99 7.01 24.50 -2.73
CA ARG A 99 6.56 25.61 -3.60
C ARG A 99 5.33 26.35 -3.06
N ARG A 100 4.86 26.00 -1.86
CA ARG A 100 3.68 26.60 -1.21
C ARG A 100 2.41 26.55 -2.09
N ILE A 101 2.27 25.51 -2.90
CA ILE A 101 1.09 25.28 -3.74
C ILE A 101 -0.01 24.66 -2.88
N VAL A 102 -1.06 25.43 -2.64
CA VAL A 102 -2.23 24.98 -1.86
C VAL A 102 -3.20 24.13 -2.68
N ASP A 103 -4.04 23.39 -1.97
CA ASP A 103 -5.14 22.56 -2.48
C ASP A 103 -4.77 21.41 -3.42
N VAL A 104 -3.49 21.01 -3.47
CA VAL A 104 -3.05 19.86 -4.30
C VAL A 104 -3.68 18.54 -3.85
N SER A 105 -4.00 18.45 -2.57
CA SER A 105 -4.84 17.43 -1.96
C SER A 105 -5.96 18.15 -1.21
N GLY A 106 -7.23 18.01 -1.61
CA GLY A 106 -8.36 18.69 -0.96
C GLY A 106 -8.51 18.30 0.54
N GLY A 107 -9.51 18.85 1.23
CA GLY A 107 -9.68 18.70 2.69
C GLY A 107 -9.62 17.26 3.25
N ASP A 108 -10.07 16.24 2.51
CA ASP A 108 -9.99 14.82 2.91
C ASP A 108 -8.64 14.16 2.59
N ARG A 109 -7.64 14.89 2.08
CA ARG A 109 -6.32 14.40 1.62
C ARG A 109 -6.35 13.29 0.53
N ARG A 110 -7.54 12.83 0.13
CA ARG A 110 -7.77 11.80 -0.90
C ARG A 110 -7.95 12.37 -2.30
N TRP A 111 -8.39 13.62 -2.40
CA TRP A 111 -8.72 14.26 -3.67
C TRP A 111 -7.52 14.99 -4.26
N HIS A 112 -7.07 14.60 -5.45
CA HIS A 112 -5.97 15.27 -6.14
C HIS A 112 -6.45 16.16 -7.29
N ASN A 113 -6.12 17.45 -7.26
CA ASN A 113 -6.62 18.40 -8.26
C ASN A 113 -5.73 18.48 -9.54
N LYS A 114 -6.02 19.45 -10.42
CA LYS A 114 -5.22 19.70 -11.64
C LYS A 114 -3.77 20.10 -11.33
N LYS A 115 -3.54 20.88 -10.26
CA LYS A 115 -2.20 21.32 -9.84
C LYS A 115 -1.35 20.13 -9.42
N TYR A 116 -1.92 19.20 -8.65
CA TYR A 116 -1.27 17.92 -8.35
C TYR A 116 -0.93 17.15 -9.64
N GLY A 117 -1.87 17.04 -10.58
CA GLY A 117 -1.60 16.36 -11.85
C GLY A 117 -0.39 16.94 -12.60
N SER A 118 -0.20 18.26 -12.59
CA SER A 118 0.99 18.89 -13.17
C SER A 118 2.28 18.48 -12.44
N LEU A 119 2.28 18.48 -11.10
CA LEU A 119 3.43 18.05 -10.29
C LEU A 119 3.73 16.55 -10.45
N ALA A 120 2.70 15.72 -10.60
CA ALA A 120 2.85 14.29 -10.87
C ALA A 120 3.56 14.04 -12.21
N ARG A 121 3.24 14.83 -13.25
CA ARG A 121 3.98 14.77 -14.53
C ARG A 121 5.43 15.16 -14.39
N GLU A 122 5.71 16.17 -13.58
CA GLU A 122 7.07 16.66 -13.37
C GLU A 122 7.99 15.57 -12.81
N VAL A 123 7.46 14.71 -11.93
CA VAL A 123 8.18 13.57 -11.36
C VAL A 123 8.11 12.29 -12.21
N GLY A 124 7.62 12.38 -13.46
CA GLY A 124 7.57 11.26 -14.41
C GLY A 124 6.34 10.36 -14.30
N LEU A 125 5.30 10.75 -13.57
CA LEU A 125 4.04 9.99 -13.53
C LEU A 125 3.03 10.49 -14.58
N VAL A 126 2.10 9.62 -14.97
CA VAL A 126 1.08 9.95 -15.97
C VAL A 126 -0.29 10.16 -15.30
N PRO A 127 -0.69 11.40 -14.97
CA PRO A 127 -2.01 11.64 -14.41
C PRO A 127 -3.12 11.35 -15.43
N PRO A 128 -4.31 10.92 -14.99
CA PRO A 128 -5.40 10.58 -15.89
C PRO A 128 -5.89 11.84 -16.60
N ALA A 129 -6.35 11.70 -17.85
CA ALA A 129 -6.85 12.83 -18.64
C ALA A 129 -8.06 13.53 -17.96
N ARG A 130 -8.96 12.73 -17.38
CA ARG A 130 -10.12 13.20 -16.60
C ARG A 130 -9.97 12.83 -15.12
N ALA A 131 -10.47 13.70 -14.25
CA ALA A 131 -10.47 13.45 -12.81
C ALA A 131 -11.52 12.37 -12.46
N ALA A 132 -11.14 11.39 -11.62
CA ALA A 132 -12.07 10.46 -11.02
C ALA A 132 -12.89 11.15 -9.93
N LYS A 133 -14.13 10.70 -9.71
CA LYS A 133 -15.08 11.34 -8.78
C LYS A 133 -14.60 11.41 -7.32
N VAL A 134 -13.77 10.45 -6.89
CA VAL A 134 -13.37 10.32 -5.48
C VAL A 134 -11.94 10.79 -5.23
N ILE A 135 -11.00 10.41 -6.10
CA ILE A 135 -9.56 10.66 -5.91
C ILE A 135 -9.00 11.74 -6.84
N GLY A 136 -9.85 12.35 -7.67
CA GLY A 136 -9.44 13.32 -8.66
C GLY A 136 -8.41 12.72 -9.63
N ARG A 137 -7.24 13.34 -9.72
CA ARG A 137 -6.12 12.90 -10.57
C ARG A 137 -5.09 12.04 -9.82
N GLY A 138 -5.46 11.39 -8.72
CA GLY A 138 -4.50 10.68 -7.85
C GLY A 138 -3.94 9.38 -8.42
N ARG A 139 -4.60 8.76 -9.41
CA ARG A 139 -4.12 7.53 -10.07
C ARG A 139 -3.15 7.87 -11.21
N CYS A 140 -1.88 8.09 -10.85
CA CYS A 140 -0.83 8.44 -11.81
C CYS A 140 0.16 7.28 -11.97
N PRO A 141 -0.06 6.34 -12.90
CA PRO A 141 0.88 5.24 -13.12
C PRO A 141 2.28 5.74 -13.53
N LEU A 142 3.30 4.98 -13.14
CA LEU A 142 4.67 5.10 -13.64
C LEU A 142 4.78 4.38 -14.99
N PRO A 143 4.90 5.07 -16.14
CA PRO A 143 5.00 4.42 -17.45
C PRO A 143 6.33 3.66 -17.60
N ASP A 144 6.38 2.66 -18.47
CA ASP A 144 7.54 1.78 -18.62
C ASP A 144 8.82 2.56 -18.97
N SER A 145 8.73 3.55 -19.87
CA SER A 145 9.86 4.40 -20.25
C SER A 145 10.43 5.24 -19.11
N GLU A 146 9.63 5.61 -18.12
CA GLU A 146 10.13 6.26 -16.91
C GLU A 146 10.63 5.23 -15.89
N ALA A 147 9.98 4.07 -15.79
CA ALA A 147 10.42 2.98 -14.94
C ALA A 147 11.83 2.49 -15.29
N GLU A 148 12.20 2.44 -16.58
CA GLU A 148 13.56 2.11 -17.04
C GLU A 148 14.62 3.03 -16.43
N LYS A 149 14.31 4.33 -16.29
CA LYS A 149 15.23 5.30 -15.65
C LYS A 149 15.40 5.06 -14.16
N TRP A 150 14.52 4.27 -13.55
CA TRP A 150 14.54 3.88 -12.14
C TRP A 150 14.91 2.41 -11.94
N ALA A 151 15.36 1.69 -12.99
CA ALA A 151 15.55 0.25 -12.94
C ALA A 151 16.43 -0.21 -11.76
N GLU A 152 17.56 0.47 -11.52
CA GLU A 152 18.44 0.14 -10.38
C GLU A 152 17.76 0.34 -9.02
N VAL A 153 17.03 1.45 -8.86
CA VAL A 153 16.30 1.75 -7.62
C VAL A 153 15.16 0.76 -7.42
N ILE A 154 14.42 0.44 -8.49
CA ILE A 154 13.35 -0.55 -8.49
C ILE A 154 13.90 -1.93 -8.10
N ALA A 155 15.01 -2.36 -8.70
CA ALA A 155 15.65 -3.64 -8.38
C ALA A 155 16.14 -3.70 -6.91
N ALA A 156 16.67 -2.61 -6.38
CA ALA A 156 17.06 -2.53 -4.97
C ALA A 156 15.84 -2.61 -4.03
N LEU A 157 14.74 -1.96 -4.39
CA LEU A 157 13.47 -2.06 -3.66
C LEU A 157 12.87 -3.46 -3.74
N ASP A 158 12.96 -4.13 -4.90
CA ASP A 158 12.54 -5.53 -5.08
C ASP A 158 13.37 -6.50 -4.23
N ALA A 159 14.70 -6.33 -4.20
CA ALA A 159 15.58 -7.15 -3.36
C ALA A 159 15.23 -6.97 -1.87
N THR A 160 14.97 -5.74 -1.44
CA THR A 160 14.52 -5.41 -0.08
C THR A 160 13.16 -6.07 0.22
N ALA A 161 12.24 -6.00 -0.73
CA ALA A 161 10.92 -6.63 -0.61
C ALA A 161 11.01 -8.15 -0.47
N ALA A 162 11.86 -8.81 -1.24
CA ALA A 162 12.08 -10.25 -1.16
C ALA A 162 12.64 -10.66 0.21
N VAL A 163 13.60 -9.90 0.75
CA VAL A 163 14.14 -10.12 2.11
C VAL A 163 13.03 -9.98 3.15
N GLN A 164 12.22 -8.93 3.06
CA GLN A 164 11.09 -8.72 3.98
C GLN A 164 10.06 -9.84 3.89
N LEU A 165 9.72 -10.29 2.68
CA LEU A 165 8.76 -11.37 2.47
C LEU A 165 9.27 -12.68 3.08
N LYS A 166 10.52 -13.05 2.81
CA LYS A 166 11.16 -14.24 3.39
C LYS A 166 11.14 -14.20 4.91
N ALA A 167 11.52 -13.07 5.49
CA ALA A 167 11.44 -12.81 6.92
C ALA A 167 10.01 -12.94 7.48
N THR A 168 9.03 -12.37 6.79
CA THR A 168 7.61 -12.43 7.19
C THR A 168 7.13 -13.88 7.19
N ILE A 169 7.45 -14.65 6.15
CA ILE A 169 7.11 -16.08 6.06
C ILE A 169 7.75 -16.87 7.21
N GLN A 170 9.02 -16.61 7.55
CA GLN A 170 9.70 -17.26 8.67
C GLN A 170 9.09 -16.91 10.03
N ALA A 171 8.63 -15.67 10.20
CA ALA A 171 7.99 -15.22 11.44
C ALA A 171 6.55 -15.77 11.58
N VAL A 172 5.83 -15.93 10.46
CA VAL A 172 4.50 -16.55 10.41
C VAL A 172 4.68 -18.06 10.22
N ALA A 173 5.29 -18.73 11.20
CA ALA A 173 5.24 -20.19 11.25
C ALA A 173 3.78 -20.62 11.43
N PRO A 174 3.27 -21.61 10.68
CA PRO A 174 1.92 -22.11 10.90
C PRO A 174 1.80 -22.62 12.34
N PRO A 175 0.64 -22.42 13.01
CA PRO A 175 0.42 -22.99 14.34
C PRO A 175 0.69 -24.50 14.29
N ARG A 176 1.60 -24.98 15.16
CA ARG A 176 1.91 -26.41 15.26
C ARG A 176 0.73 -27.13 15.91
N GLY A 177 0.07 -27.98 15.13
CA GLY A 177 -1.06 -28.79 15.58
C GLY A 177 -2.38 -28.01 15.59
N GLY A 178 -3.45 -28.66 15.15
CA GLY A 178 -4.81 -28.16 15.23
C GLY A 178 -5.80 -29.30 15.00
N ARG A 179 -6.95 -29.26 15.68
CA ARG A 179 -7.98 -30.29 15.51
C ARG A 179 -8.54 -30.24 14.09
N SER A 180 -8.62 -31.40 13.44
CA SER A 180 -9.48 -31.61 12.28
C SER A 180 -10.95 -31.46 12.72
N GLY A 181 -11.47 -30.24 12.71
CA GLY A 181 -12.89 -29.96 12.91
C GLY A 181 -13.70 -30.11 11.62
N SER A 182 -15.03 -30.11 11.73
CA SER A 182 -15.93 -30.08 10.58
C SER A 182 -15.67 -28.83 9.72
N ARG A 183 -15.78 -28.99 8.39
CA ARG A 183 -15.63 -27.87 7.46
C ARG A 183 -16.77 -26.88 7.66
N PHE A 184 -16.46 -25.60 7.49
CA PHE A 184 -17.44 -24.52 7.53
C PHE A 184 -17.26 -23.58 6.33
N ALA A 185 -18.31 -22.80 6.04
CA ALA A 185 -18.36 -21.91 4.91
C ALA A 185 -17.65 -20.59 5.21
N ILE A 186 -16.86 -20.14 4.25
CA ILE A 186 -16.37 -18.77 4.16
C ILE A 186 -16.91 -18.12 2.88
N VAL A 187 -17.16 -16.81 2.93
CA VAL A 187 -17.78 -16.03 1.85
C VAL A 187 -16.96 -14.77 1.58
N CYS A 188 -16.86 -14.43 0.30
CA CYS A 188 -16.38 -13.15 -0.17
C CYS A 188 -17.53 -12.44 -0.90
N GLU A 189 -17.79 -11.19 -0.52
CA GLU A 189 -18.91 -10.37 -0.99
C GLU A 189 -18.64 -9.71 -2.37
N CYS A 190 -17.86 -10.35 -3.25
CA CYS A 190 -17.67 -9.78 -4.59
C CYS A 190 -19.02 -9.69 -5.32
N THR A 191 -19.19 -8.66 -6.14
CA THR A 191 -20.38 -8.45 -6.99
C THR A 191 -20.04 -8.74 -8.46
N PRO A 192 -21.02 -9.22 -9.27
CA PRO A 192 -22.42 -9.48 -8.91
C PRO A 192 -22.65 -10.79 -8.16
N VAL A 193 -21.68 -11.72 -8.17
CA VAL A 193 -21.83 -13.05 -7.56
C VAL A 193 -20.85 -13.22 -6.39
N PRO A 194 -21.36 -13.38 -5.16
CA PRO A 194 -20.54 -13.71 -4.00
C PRO A 194 -19.82 -15.05 -4.21
N ARG A 195 -18.59 -15.15 -3.72
CA ARG A 195 -17.81 -16.40 -3.79
C ARG A 195 -17.87 -17.11 -2.45
N ARG A 196 -18.11 -18.42 -2.45
CA ARG A 196 -18.20 -19.24 -1.24
C ARG A 196 -17.24 -20.42 -1.34
N GLN A 197 -16.59 -20.76 -0.22
CA GLN A 197 -15.72 -21.93 -0.11
C GLN A 197 -15.91 -22.64 1.23
N GLN A 198 -15.64 -23.95 1.27
CA GLN A 198 -15.59 -24.74 2.50
C GLN A 198 -14.15 -24.96 2.94
N VAL A 199 -13.86 -24.69 4.22
CA VAL A 199 -12.52 -24.83 4.79
C VAL A 199 -12.60 -25.52 6.16
N THR A 200 -11.51 -26.17 6.58
CA THR A 200 -11.40 -26.65 7.96
C THR A 200 -11.03 -25.51 8.90
N PRO A 201 -11.39 -25.58 10.20
CA PRO A 201 -10.96 -24.60 11.21
C PRO A 201 -9.45 -24.40 11.21
N HIS A 202 -8.69 -25.50 11.22
CA HIS A 202 -7.24 -25.45 11.19
C HIS A 202 -6.69 -24.69 9.96
N PHE A 203 -7.23 -24.93 8.76
CA PHE A 203 -6.79 -24.20 7.56
C PHE A 203 -7.15 -22.71 7.62
N TYR A 204 -8.33 -22.37 8.13
CA TYR A 204 -8.76 -20.98 8.25
C TYR A 204 -7.95 -20.19 9.30
N GLU A 205 -7.50 -20.86 10.37
CA GLU A 205 -6.68 -20.28 11.44
C GLU A 205 -5.23 -20.05 11.01
N GLN A 206 -4.73 -20.73 9.98
CA GLN A 206 -3.35 -20.59 9.49
C GLN A 206 -3.07 -19.21 8.88
N GLY A 207 -4.09 -18.46 8.45
CA GLY A 207 -3.92 -17.10 7.97
C GLY A 207 -5.09 -16.57 7.15
N PRO A 208 -5.02 -15.29 6.73
CA PRO A 208 -6.05 -14.69 5.89
C PRO A 208 -6.18 -15.41 4.53
N LEU A 209 -7.43 -15.72 4.14
CA LEU A 209 -7.76 -16.22 2.81
C LEU A 209 -8.28 -15.06 1.96
N LEU A 210 -7.60 -14.77 0.86
CA LEU A 210 -7.92 -13.64 -0.03
C LEU A 210 -8.64 -14.10 -1.29
N CYS A 211 -9.60 -13.33 -1.74
CA CYS A 211 -10.28 -13.56 -3.01
C CYS A 211 -9.41 -13.13 -4.18
N GLY A 212 -9.00 -14.06 -5.05
CA GLY A 212 -8.21 -13.72 -6.23
C GLY A 212 -8.87 -12.78 -7.27
N LEU A 213 -10.13 -12.37 -7.08
CA LEU A 213 -10.82 -11.40 -7.96
C LEU A 213 -10.86 -10.00 -7.34
N CYS A 214 -11.53 -9.85 -6.20
CA CYS A 214 -11.68 -8.55 -5.54
C CYS A 214 -10.64 -8.28 -4.44
N LEU A 215 -9.68 -9.20 -4.25
CA LEU A 215 -8.63 -9.23 -3.24
C LEU A 215 -9.10 -9.21 -1.79
N ALA A 216 -10.36 -8.90 -1.50
CA ALA A 216 -10.95 -8.89 -0.16
C ALA A 216 -10.78 -10.23 0.59
N LYS A 217 -10.70 -10.14 1.92
CA LYS A 217 -10.62 -11.31 2.82
C LYS A 217 -11.96 -12.06 2.83
N PHE A 218 -11.92 -13.38 2.68
CA PHE A 218 -13.06 -14.26 2.95
C PHE A 218 -13.41 -14.25 4.45
N ARG A 219 -14.70 -14.19 4.78
CA ARG A 219 -15.23 -14.18 6.17
C ARG A 219 -16.12 -15.41 6.42
N PRO A 220 -16.28 -15.87 7.67
CA PRO A 220 -17.22 -16.95 7.97
C PRO A 220 -18.63 -16.57 7.52
N ALA A 221 -19.35 -17.50 6.87
CA ALA A 221 -20.70 -17.23 6.36
C ALA A 221 -21.65 -16.76 7.47
N ASP A 222 -21.50 -17.28 8.69
CA ASP A 222 -22.34 -16.93 9.84
C ASP A 222 -22.10 -15.50 10.36
N SER A 223 -21.00 -14.86 9.93
CA SER A 223 -20.70 -13.45 10.24
C SER A 223 -21.21 -12.47 9.18
N VAL A 224 -21.78 -12.97 8.08
CA VAL A 224 -22.27 -12.18 6.96
C VAL A 224 -23.77 -12.43 6.87
N VAL A 225 -24.58 -11.42 7.23
CA VAL A 225 -26.03 -11.45 6.94
C VAL A 225 -26.19 -11.38 5.43
N LEU A 226 -26.34 -12.53 4.79
CA LEU A 226 -26.63 -12.61 3.37
C LEU A 226 -28.06 -12.10 3.16
N SER A 227 -28.19 -10.90 2.59
CA SER A 227 -29.47 -10.42 2.07
C SER A 227 -29.88 -11.32 0.91
N ALA A 228 -30.82 -12.22 1.18
CA ALA A 228 -31.47 -13.03 0.17
C ALA A 228 -32.11 -12.11 -0.89
N GLN A 229 -31.61 -12.18 -2.13
CA GLN A 229 -32.28 -11.57 -3.27
C GLN A 229 -33.34 -12.53 -3.79
N ALA A 230 -34.58 -12.03 -3.76
CA ALA A 230 -35.69 -12.26 -4.68
C ALA A 230 -35.75 -13.62 -5.38
N ALA A 231 -36.59 -14.50 -4.83
CA ALA A 231 -37.27 -15.50 -5.64
C ALA A 231 -38.09 -14.76 -6.71
N GLY A 232 -37.85 -15.10 -7.98
CA GLY A 232 -38.68 -14.64 -9.09
C GLY A 232 -40.09 -15.21 -8.95
N GLU A 233 -41.07 -14.33 -8.98
CA GLU A 233 -42.42 -14.65 -9.41
C GLU A 233 -42.44 -14.53 -10.95
N ASP A 234 -42.75 -15.63 -11.63
CA ASP A 234 -43.28 -15.62 -12.99
C ASP A 234 -44.30 -16.77 -13.08
N LEU A 235 -45.57 -16.39 -12.96
CA LEU A 235 -46.74 -17.04 -13.58
C LEU A 235 -47.85 -15.99 -13.71
#